data_AF-A0ABD0C2U9-F1
#
_entry.id   AF-A0ABD0C2U9-F1
#
_cell.length_a   1.000
_cell.length_b   1.000
_cell.length_c   1.000
_cell.angle_alpha   90.00
_cell.angle_beta   90.00
_cell.angle_gamma   90.00
#
_symmetry.space_group_name_H-M   'P 1'
#
loop_
_entity.id
_entity.type
_entity.pdbx_description
1 polymer ?
#
loop_
_entity_poly.entity_id
_entity_poly.type
_entity_poly.pdbx_seq_one_letter_code
_entity_poly.pdbx_strand_id
1 'polypeptide(L)'
;MIKAEIDITEQMQGFSKFAKQNDVNHAMDEIILICRKTMMPPRTVLYQIAEAANKNNQIVDYQMACKIQELLDEQRNEIKRKSEMIEDSVNDAIFGLKELAKSGNPAMIKNYIKAVRLDLEQIESVL
;
A
#
# COMPACT_ATOMS: atom_id res chain seq x y z
N MET A 1 19.85 -32.55 6.41
CA MET A 1 19.19 -31.26 6.09
C MET A 1 18.84 -30.61 7.42
N ILE A 2 19.67 -29.69 7.90
CA ILE A 2 19.38 -28.99 9.16
C ILE A 2 18.29 -27.97 8.84
N LYS A 3 17.04 -28.21 9.29
CA LYS A 3 16.03 -27.15 9.39
C LYS A 3 16.51 -26.23 10.50
N ALA A 4 17.21 -25.15 10.16
CA ALA A 4 17.42 -24.09 11.11
C ALA A 4 16.04 -23.49 11.43
N GLU A 5 15.58 -23.62 12.68
CA GLU A 5 14.41 -22.87 13.13
C GLU A 5 14.76 -21.38 13.08
N ILE A 6 13.96 -20.61 12.34
CA ILE A 6 14.15 -19.17 12.22
C ILE A 6 13.70 -18.55 13.54
N ASP A 7 14.64 -18.06 14.33
CA ASP A 7 14.32 -17.41 15.61
C ASP A 7 13.80 -15.98 15.40
N ILE A 8 12.52 -15.80 15.73
CA ILE A 8 11.79 -14.53 15.72
C ILE A 8 11.37 -14.08 17.13
N THR A 9 11.89 -14.72 18.18
CA THR A 9 11.41 -14.53 19.57
C THR A 9 11.57 -13.08 20.02
N GLU A 10 12.72 -12.48 19.75
CA GLU A 10 13.00 -11.07 20.08
C GLU A 10 12.00 -10.13 19.39
N GLN A 11 11.75 -10.34 18.09
CA GLN A 11 10.83 -9.49 17.33
C GLN A 11 9.38 -9.67 17.79
N MET A 12 8.98 -10.89 18.17
CA MET A 12 7.66 -11.13 18.77
C MET A 12 7.52 -10.43 20.13
N GLN A 13 8.56 -10.44 20.97
CA GLN A 13 8.56 -9.70 22.24
C GLN A 13 8.50 -8.18 22.01
N GLY A 14 9.26 -7.67 21.04
CA GLY A 14 9.20 -6.28 20.60
C GLY A 14 7.79 -5.90 20.13
N PHE A 15 7.21 -6.71 19.25
CA PHE A 15 5.86 -6.52 18.74
C PHE A 15 4.84 -6.43 19.87
N SER A 16 4.80 -7.41 20.79
CA SER A 16 3.88 -7.40 21.93
C SER A 16 4.09 -6.20 22.86
N LYS A 17 5.34 -5.74 23.02
CA LYS A 17 5.66 -4.53 23.80
C LYS A 17 5.05 -3.29 23.15
N PHE A 18 5.27 -3.09 21.85
CA PHE A 18 4.75 -1.93 21.13
C PHE A 18 3.23 -1.99 20.96
N ALA A 19 2.65 -3.19 20.81
CA ALA A 19 1.21 -3.40 20.81
C ALA A 19 0.56 -2.87 22.10
N LYS A 20 1.14 -3.20 23.27
CA LYS A 20 0.70 -2.68 24.58
C LYS A 20 0.83 -1.15 24.73
N GLN A 21 1.78 -0.55 24.01
CA GLN A 21 1.98 0.90 23.98
C GLN A 21 1.11 1.58 22.92
N ASN A 22 0.34 0.81 22.13
CA ASN A 22 -0.38 1.28 20.93
C ASN A 22 0.54 2.02 19.93
N ASP A 23 1.82 1.63 19.89
CA ASP A 23 2.84 2.21 19.02
C ASP A 23 2.90 1.41 17.71
N VAL A 24 2.11 1.85 16.74
CA VAL A 24 1.94 1.14 15.46
C VAL A 24 3.22 1.13 14.64
N ASN A 25 4.00 2.23 14.68
CA ASN A 25 5.19 2.37 13.84
C ASN A 25 6.27 1.38 14.26
N HIS A 26 6.57 1.32 15.56
CA HIS A 26 7.57 0.37 16.04
C HIS A 26 7.05 -1.08 15.99
N ALA A 27 5.75 -1.31 16.17
CA ALA A 27 5.16 -2.62 15.91
C ALA A 27 5.33 -3.05 14.45
N MET A 28 5.18 -2.14 13.49
CA MET A 28 5.45 -2.39 12.07
C MET A 28 6.93 -2.68 11.80
N ASP A 29 7.86 -1.99 12.46
CA ASP A 29 9.29 -2.26 12.32
C ASP A 29 9.62 -3.71 12.72
N GLU A 30 9.04 -4.21 13.81
CA GLU A 30 9.20 -5.61 14.22
C GLU A 30 8.63 -6.57 13.18
N ILE A 31 7.48 -6.26 12.58
CA ILE A 31 6.91 -7.05 11.48
C ILE A 31 7.86 -7.07 10.27
N ILE A 32 8.47 -5.93 9.91
CA ILE A 32 9.44 -5.86 8.81
C ILE A 32 10.65 -6.76 9.10
N LEU A 33 11.15 -6.77 10.33
CA LEU A 33 12.24 -7.66 10.74
C LEU A 33 11.85 -9.14 10.66
N ILE A 34 10.63 -9.49 11.11
CA ILE A 34 10.10 -10.86 10.96
C ILE A 34 10.00 -11.25 9.49
N CYS A 35 9.46 -10.37 8.63
CA CYS A 35 9.37 -10.61 7.20
C CYS A 35 10.74 -10.87 6.57
N ARG A 36 11.76 -10.09 6.95
CA ARG A 36 13.15 -10.28 6.45
C ARG A 36 13.76 -11.59 6.90
N LYS A 37 13.53 -12.00 8.16
CA LYS A 37 14.04 -13.27 8.69
C LYS A 37 13.36 -14.48 8.05
N THR A 38 12.04 -14.40 7.89
CA THR A 38 11.21 -15.52 7.44
C THR A 38 11.03 -15.60 5.93
N MET A 39 11.36 -14.51 5.22
CA MET A 39 11.06 -14.31 3.80
C MET A 39 9.57 -14.39 3.47
N MET A 40 8.69 -14.28 4.48
CA MET A 40 7.25 -14.26 4.30
C MET A 40 6.75 -12.85 4.00
N PRO A 41 5.71 -12.70 3.17
CA PRO A 41 5.12 -11.39 2.91
C PRO A 41 4.41 -10.87 4.19
N PRO A 42 4.36 -9.53 4.40
CA PRO A 42 3.79 -8.92 5.60
C PRO A 42 2.38 -9.41 5.94
N ARG A 43 1.52 -9.55 4.93
CA ARG A 43 0.15 -10.04 5.10
C ARG A 43 0.07 -11.44 5.70
N THR A 44 0.98 -12.33 5.30
CA THR A 44 1.05 -13.69 5.84
C THR A 44 1.58 -13.68 7.27
N VAL A 45 2.59 -12.86 7.55
CA VAL A 45 3.14 -12.69 8.90
C VAL A 45 2.07 -12.15 9.86
N LEU A 46 1.39 -11.06 9.48
CA LEU A 46 0.32 -10.45 10.27
C LEU A 46 -0.83 -11.42 10.52
N TYR A 47 -1.25 -12.19 9.50
CA TYR A 47 -2.28 -13.21 9.65
C TYR A 47 -1.87 -14.30 10.66
N GLN A 48 -0.64 -14.82 10.56
CA GLN A 48 -0.15 -15.85 11.49
C GLN A 48 -0.04 -15.33 12.93
N ILE A 49 0.40 -14.08 13.10
CA ILE A 49 0.46 -13.42 14.41
C ILE A 49 -0.95 -13.25 14.98
N ALA A 50 -1.90 -12.76 14.18
CA ALA A 50 -3.29 -12.60 14.62
C ALA A 50 -3.91 -13.97 15.01
N GLU A 51 -3.70 -15.01 14.21
CA GLU A 51 -4.20 -16.35 14.49
C GLU A 51 -3.60 -16.91 15.80
N ALA A 52 -2.29 -16.78 15.99
CA ALA A 52 -1.60 -17.24 17.20
C ALA A 52 -2.03 -16.43 18.44
N ALA A 53 -2.11 -15.11 18.32
CA ALA A 53 -2.55 -14.21 19.39
C ALA A 53 -3.98 -14.51 19.83
N ASN A 54 -4.89 -14.76 18.88
CA ASN A 54 -6.26 -15.16 19.17
C ASN A 54 -6.33 -16.51 19.91
N LYS A 55 -5.56 -17.52 19.46
CA LYS A 55 -5.47 -18.84 20.14
C LYS A 55 -4.92 -18.74 21.57
N ASN A 56 -3.99 -17.82 21.79
CA ASN A 56 -3.33 -17.62 23.09
C ASN A 56 -3.98 -16.54 23.97
N ASN A 57 -5.15 -16.01 23.56
CA ASN A 57 -5.87 -14.94 24.26
C ASN A 57 -5.04 -13.66 24.47
N GLN A 58 -4.10 -13.37 23.56
CA GLN A 58 -3.28 -12.15 23.52
C GLN A 58 -4.01 -11.06 22.73
N ILE A 59 -5.11 -10.54 23.30
CA ILE A 59 -6.06 -9.64 22.61
C ILE A 59 -5.36 -8.39 22.02
N VAL A 60 -4.41 -7.81 22.75
CA VAL A 60 -3.71 -6.59 22.32
C VAL A 60 -2.86 -6.83 21.08
N ASP A 61 -2.16 -7.96 21.03
CA ASP A 61 -1.30 -8.35 19.90
C ASP A 61 -2.17 -8.65 18.67
N TYR A 62 -3.31 -9.31 18.87
CA TYR A 62 -4.31 -9.55 17.83
C TYR A 62 -4.83 -8.23 17.24
N GLN A 63 -5.27 -7.30 18.08
CA GLN A 63 -5.78 -6.00 17.65
C GLN A 63 -4.73 -5.19 16.90
N MET A 64 -3.48 -5.19 17.37
CA MET A 64 -2.38 -4.50 16.68
C MET A 64 -2.11 -5.11 15.30
N ALA A 65 -2.10 -6.45 15.19
CA ALA A 65 -1.89 -7.12 13.91
C ALA A 65 -3.01 -6.80 12.90
N CYS A 66 -4.27 -6.80 13.34
CA CYS A 66 -5.40 -6.39 12.51
C CYS A 66 -5.31 -4.91 12.08
N LYS A 67 -4.95 -4.02 13.01
CA LYS A 67 -4.81 -2.59 12.73
C LYS A 67 -3.72 -2.31 11.69
N ILE A 68 -2.56 -2.98 11.79
CA ILE A 68 -1.50 -2.86 10.80
C ILE A 68 -1.96 -3.40 9.44
N GLN A 69 -2.70 -4.51 9.43
CA GLN A 69 -3.24 -5.09 8.19
C GLN A 69 -4.21 -4.12 7.50
N GLU A 70 -5.10 -3.47 8.24
CA GLU A 70 -6.03 -2.46 7.70
C GLU A 70 -5.28 -1.28 7.09
N LEU A 71 -4.26 -0.75 7.78
CA LEU A 71 -3.44 0.36 7.27
C LEU A 71 -2.73 0.00 5.96
N LEU A 72 -2.22 -1.24 5.84
CA LEU A 72 -1.59 -1.71 4.61
C LEU A 72 -2.60 -1.84 3.46
N ASP A 73 -3.81 -2.30 3.74
CA ASP A 73 -4.87 -2.43 2.74
C ASP A 73 -5.38 -1.04 2.29
N GLU A 74 -5.49 -0.08 3.21
CA GLU A 74 -5.82 1.32 2.90
C GLU A 74 -4.77 1.97 1.98
N GLN A 75 -3.49 1.88 2.36
CA GLN A 75 -2.38 2.42 1.54
C GLN A 75 -2.35 1.78 0.14
N ARG A 76 -2.52 0.46 0.06
CA ARG A 76 -2.58 -0.24 -1.23
C ARG A 76 -3.74 0.26 -2.09
N ASN A 77 -4.92 0.45 -1.50
CA ASN A 77 -6.09 0.95 -2.21
C ASN A 77 -5.90 2.40 -2.68
N GLU A 78 -5.29 3.24 -1.85
CA GLU A 78 -4.97 4.62 -2.21
C GLU A 78 -3.99 4.67 -3.39
N ILE A 79 -2.90 3.90 -3.34
CA ILE A 79 -1.92 3.80 -4.43
C ILE A 79 -2.59 3.30 -5.71
N LYS A 80 -3.46 2.28 -5.62
CA LYS A 80 -4.20 1.76 -6.76
C LYS A 80 -5.07 2.83 -7.42
N ARG A 81 -5.84 3.60 -6.63
CA ARG A 81 -6.68 4.69 -7.15
C ARG A 81 -5.85 5.78 -7.82
N LYS A 82 -4.72 6.20 -7.21
CA LYS A 82 -3.82 7.19 -7.81
C LYS A 82 -3.24 6.68 -9.13
N SER A 83 -2.85 5.41 -9.18
CA SER A 83 -2.33 4.77 -10.40
C SER A 83 -3.38 4.71 -11.51
N GLU A 84 -4.62 4.31 -11.20
CA GLU A 84 -5.73 4.25 -12.16
C GLU A 84 -6.03 5.63 -12.74
N MET A 85 -6.05 6.68 -11.91
CA MET A 85 -6.28 8.04 -12.39
C MET A 85 -5.17 8.53 -13.34
N ILE A 86 -3.90 8.23 -13.03
CA ILE A 86 -2.77 8.56 -13.92
C ILE A 86 -2.88 7.81 -15.24
N GLU A 87 -3.22 6.51 -15.20
CA GLU A 87 -3.38 5.68 -16.41
C GLU A 87 -4.49 6.21 -17.31
N ASP A 88 -5.64 6.58 -16.73
CA ASP A 88 -6.76 7.17 -17.45
C ASP A 88 -6.37 8.49 -18.12
N SER A 89 -5.72 9.41 -17.38
CA SER A 89 -5.25 10.67 -17.94
C SER A 89 -4.24 10.48 -19.08
N VAL A 90 -3.35 9.48 -18.99
CA VAL A 90 -2.39 9.16 -20.05
C VAL A 90 -3.11 8.60 -21.28
N ASN A 91 -4.07 7.71 -21.09
CA ASN A 91 -4.86 7.14 -22.18
C ASN A 91 -5.67 8.21 -22.92
N ASP A 92 -6.30 9.13 -22.18
CA ASP A 92 -7.03 10.28 -22.73
C ASP A 92 -6.11 11.21 -23.52
N ALA A 93 -4.90 11.47 -23.00
CA ALA A 93 -3.90 12.25 -23.72
C ALA A 93 -3.48 11.57 -25.04
N ILE A 94 -3.18 10.27 -25.01
CA ILE A 94 -2.82 9.51 -26.22
C ILE A 94 -3.97 9.54 -27.24
N PHE A 95 -5.22 9.36 -26.80
CA PHE A 95 -6.38 9.40 -27.66
C PHE A 95 -6.56 10.78 -28.29
N GLY A 96 -6.51 11.85 -27.49
CA GLY A 96 -6.64 13.22 -27.99
C GLY A 96 -5.55 13.58 -28.99
N LEU A 97 -4.29 13.20 -28.74
CA LEU A 97 -3.19 13.39 -29.71
C LEU A 97 -3.46 12.68 -31.05
N LYS A 98 -3.99 11.45 -31.02
CA LYS A 98 -4.36 10.71 -32.23
C LYS A 98 -5.46 11.42 -33.02
N GLU A 99 -6.47 11.97 -32.35
CA GLU A 99 -7.56 12.72 -32.99
C GLU A 99 -7.09 14.08 -33.55
N LEU A 100 -6.18 14.76 -32.86
CA LEU A 100 -5.55 15.97 -33.37
C LEU A 100 -4.71 15.72 -34.62
N ALA A 101 -3.95 14.62 -34.65
CA ALA A 101 -3.15 14.22 -35.81
C ALA A 101 -4.02 13.97 -37.06
N LYS A 102 -5.29 13.57 -36.90
CA LYS A 102 -6.23 13.36 -38.01
C LYS A 102 -6.88 14.66 -38.50
N SER A 103 -7.22 15.58 -37.60
CA SER A 103 -8.07 16.74 -37.94
C SER A 103 -7.30 18.02 -38.25
N GLY A 104 -6.13 18.24 -37.64
CA GLY A 104 -5.37 19.50 -37.75
C GLY A 104 -6.15 20.76 -37.31
N ASN A 105 -7.32 20.60 -36.68
CA ASN A 105 -8.24 21.70 -36.40
C ASN A 105 -7.73 22.53 -35.19
N PRO A 106 -7.42 23.84 -35.36
CA PRO A 106 -6.91 24.68 -34.28
C PRO A 106 -7.83 24.78 -33.05
N ALA A 107 -9.15 24.72 -33.23
CA ALA A 107 -10.10 24.74 -32.11
C ALA A 107 -10.03 23.44 -31.30
N MET A 108 -9.85 22.29 -31.98
CA MET A 108 -9.65 21.00 -31.31
C MET A 108 -8.33 20.99 -30.54
N ILE A 109 -7.25 21.51 -31.14
CA ILE A 109 -5.93 21.63 -30.48
C ILE A 109 -6.03 22.45 -29.20
N LYS A 110 -6.71 23.61 -29.25
CA LYS A 110 -6.92 24.47 -28.08
C LYS A 110 -7.72 23.79 -26.98
N ASN A 111 -8.79 23.07 -27.34
CA ASN A 111 -9.62 22.35 -26.38
C ASN A 111 -8.87 21.18 -25.73
N TYR A 112 -8.07 20.45 -26.51
CA TYR A 112 -7.23 19.38 -26.00
C TYR A 112 -6.16 19.88 -25.03
N ILE A 113 -5.47 20.98 -25.35
CA ILE A 113 -4.50 21.60 -24.40
C ILE A 113 -5.19 21.98 -23.08
N LYS A 114 -6.44 22.44 -23.13
CA LYS A 114 -7.22 22.76 -21.92
C LYS A 114 -7.59 21.50 -21.12
N ALA A 115 -7.95 20.41 -21.80
CA ALA A 115 -8.25 19.12 -21.15
C ALA A 115 -7.00 18.58 -20.42
N VAL A 116 -5.85 18.54 -21.10
CA VAL A 116 -4.59 18.09 -20.50
C VAL A 116 -4.21 18.91 -19.26
N ARG A 117 -4.47 20.23 -19.24
CA ARG A 117 -4.24 21.05 -18.05
C ARG A 117 -5.14 20.68 -16.88
N LEU A 118 -6.41 20.38 -17.14
CA LEU A 118 -7.34 19.94 -16.10
C LEU A 118 -6.95 18.56 -15.55
N ASP A 119 -6.51 17.64 -16.40
CA ASP A 119 -6.04 16.32 -15.98
C ASP A 119 -4.78 16.44 -15.11
N LEU A 120 -3.85 17.34 -15.46
CA LEU A 120 -2.67 17.64 -14.65
C LEU A 120 -3.05 18.22 -13.27
N GLU A 121 -3.98 19.17 -13.20
CA GLU A 121 -4.47 19.71 -11.93
C GLU A 121 -5.12 18.62 -11.06
N GLN A 122 -5.84 17.68 -11.65
CA GLN A 122 -6.42 16.54 -10.93
C GLN A 122 -5.34 15.60 -10.39
N ILE A 123 -4.32 15.27 -11.20
CA ILE A 123 -3.17 14.47 -10.76
C ILE A 123 -2.42 15.17 -9.61
N GLU A 124 -2.14 16.46 -9.73
CA GLU A 124 -1.47 17.23 -8.68
C GLU A 124 -2.28 17.27 -7.38
N SER A 125 -3.62 17.25 -7.45
CA SER A 125 -4.48 17.29 -6.26
C SER A 125 -4.44 16.02 -5.41
N VAL A 126 -3.96 14.89 -5.96
CA VAL A 126 -3.91 13.60 -5.26
C VAL A 126 -2.48 13.13 -4.97
N LEU A 127 -1.45 13.82 -5.44
CA LEU A 127 -0.05 13.56 -5.12
C LEU A 127 0.33 14.21 -3.78
#